data_AF-A0A250IP05-F1
#
_entry.id   AF-A0A250IP05-F1
#
_cell.length_a   1.000
_cell.length_b   1.000
_cell.length_c   1.000
_cell.angle_alpha   90.00
_cell.angle_beta   90.00
_cell.angle_gamma   90.00
#
_symmetry.space_group_name_H-M   'P 1'
#
loop_
_entity.id
_entity.type
_entity.pdbx_description
1 polymer ?
#
loop_
_entity_poly.entity_id
_entity_poly.type
_entity_poly.pdbx_seq_one_letter_code
_entity_poly.pdbx_strand_id
1 'polypeptide(L)' 'MAASPGGCTTPAETGGGRYARALLKVVDAEKPPLRVLFGQMPTKLVQHLYTQRLKTWGEWEQVSVEAEGTSPS' A
#
# COMPACT_ATOMS: atom_id res chain seq x y z
N MET A 1 -30.07 34.63 -18.65
CA MET A 1 -29.23 33.83 -17.73
C MET A 1 -30.05 32.65 -17.26
N ALA A 2 -29.82 31.46 -17.82
CA ALA A 2 -30.43 30.22 -17.33
C ALA A 2 -29.46 29.60 -16.33
N ALA A 3 -29.95 29.27 -15.13
CA ALA A 3 -29.18 28.56 -14.12
C ALA A 3 -28.89 27.13 -14.60
N SER A 4 -27.62 26.75 -14.67
CA SER A 4 -27.22 25.35 -14.85
C SER A 4 -27.73 24.52 -13.66
N PRO A 5 -28.37 23.37 -13.89
CA PRO A 5 -28.73 22.48 -12.80
C PRO A 5 -27.43 21.93 -12.19
N GLY A 6 -27.21 22.24 -10.91
CA GLY A 6 -26.11 21.66 -10.14
C GLY A 6 -26.23 20.14 -10.16
N GLY A 7 -25.25 19.47 -10.75
CA GLY A 7 -25.17 18.01 -10.73
C GLY A 7 -25.04 17.54 -9.30
N CYS A 8 -26.11 16.96 -8.77
CA CYS A 8 -26.03 16.10 -7.59
C CYS A 8 -25.29 14.84 -8.05
N THR A 9 -23.96 14.82 -7.90
CA THR A 9 -23.21 13.59 -8.12
C THR A 9 -23.66 12.59 -7.06
N THR A 10 -24.21 11.47 -7.52
CA THR A 10 -24.62 10.41 -6.60
C THR A 10 -23.36 9.75 -6.00
N PRO A 11 -23.42 9.15 -4.79
CA PRO A 11 -22.26 8.46 -4.19
C PRO A 11 -21.63 7.38 -5.10
N ALA A 12 -22.42 6.83 -6.04
CA ALA A 12 -21.95 5.88 -7.05
C ALA A 12 -21.03 6.50 -8.12
N GLU A 13 -21.15 7.81 -8.39
CA GLU A 13 -20.29 8.56 -9.32
C GLU A 13 -19.00 9.06 -8.66
N THR A 14 -18.97 9.11 -7.33
CA THR A 14 -17.72 9.30 -6.59
C THR A 14 -16.86 8.06 -6.78
N GLY A 15 -15.60 8.21 -7.20
CA GLY A 15 -14.68 7.11 -7.55
C GLY A 15 -14.43 6.02 -6.50
N GLY A 16 -15.12 6.01 -5.36
CA GLY A 16 -15.08 4.99 -4.31
C GLY A 16 -15.68 3.65 -4.70
N GLY A 17 -16.67 3.58 -5.62
CA GLY A 17 -17.35 2.32 -5.94
C GLY A 17 -16.47 1.21 -6.54
N ARG A 18 -15.34 1.57 -7.18
CA ARG A 18 -14.37 0.60 -7.72
C ARG A 18 -13.39 0.10 -6.66
N TYR A 19 -12.99 0.95 -5.72
CA TYR A 19 -12.13 0.55 -4.60
C TYR A 19 -12.91 -0.25 -3.56
N ALA A 20 -14.17 0.11 -3.29
CA ALA A 20 -15.06 -0.66 -2.42
C ALA A 20 -15.21 -2.11 -2.90
N ARG A 21 -15.48 -2.32 -4.20
CA ARG A 21 -15.56 -3.67 -4.79
C ARG A 21 -14.24 -4.43 -4.69
N ALA A 22 -13.09 -3.77 -4.87
CA ALA A 22 -11.79 -4.41 -4.74
C ALA A 22 -11.46 -4.79 -3.29
N LEU A 23 -11.87 -3.97 -2.32
CA LEU A 23 -11.72 -4.25 -0.90
C LEU A 23 -12.57 -5.43 -0.44
N LEU A 24 -13.83 -5.51 -0.87
CA LEU A 24 -14.70 -6.63 -0.53
C LEU A 24 -14.10 -7.97 -0.98
N LYS A 25 -13.46 -8.04 -2.15
CA LYS A 25 -12.73 -9.25 -2.59
C LYS A 25 -11.60 -9.66 -1.64
N VAL A 26 -10.94 -8.70 -0.99
CA VAL A 26 -9.88 -8.98 -0.02
C VAL A 26 -10.50 -9.51 1.27
N VAL A 27 -11.60 -8.92 1.73
CA VAL A 27 -12.33 -9.35 2.94
C VAL A 27 -12.92 -10.76 2.77
N ASP A 28 -13.43 -11.07 1.59
CA ASP A 28 -14.05 -12.36 1.28
C ASP A 28 -13.03 -13.49 1.02
N ALA A 29 -11.73 -13.19 0.96
CA ALA A 29 -10.70 -14.19 0.71
C ALA A 29 -10.50 -15.08 1.94
N GLU A 30 -10.43 -16.40 1.75
CA GLU A 30 -10.19 -17.37 2.84
C GLU A 30 -8.88 -17.07 3.60
N LYS A 31 -7.87 -16.56 2.90
CA LYS A 31 -6.58 -16.13 3.46
C LYS A 31 -6.25 -14.72 2.95
N PRO A 32 -6.76 -13.67 3.61
CA PRO A 32 -6.57 -12.31 3.14
C PRO A 32 -5.10 -11.89 3.30
N PRO A 33 -4.51 -11.19 2.30
CA PRO A 33 -3.16 -10.65 2.44
C PRO A 33 -3.11 -9.58 3.53
N LEU A 34 -2.01 -9.54 4.30
CA LEU A 34 -1.78 -8.52 5.32
C LEU A 34 -1.69 -7.10 4.74
N ARG A 35 -1.30 -6.98 3.47
CA ARG A 35 -1.19 -5.71 2.74
C ARG A 35 -1.65 -5.92 1.30
N VAL A 36 -2.54 -5.06 0.84
CA VAL A 36 -3.02 -5.03 -0.54
C VAL A 36 -2.73 -3.66 -1.14
N LEU A 37 -2.35 -3.64 -2.42
CA LEU A 37 -2.11 -2.43 -3.18
C LEU A 37 -3.22 -2.24 -4.20
N PHE A 38 -3.88 -1.09 -4.18
CA PHE A 38 -4.90 -0.74 -5.17
C PHE A 38 -4.32 0.20 -6.23
N GLY A 39 -4.51 -0.16 -7.51
CA GLY A 39 -4.00 0.60 -8.65
C GLY A 39 -2.69 0.06 -9.24
N GLN A 40 -2.39 0.43 -10.48
CA GLN A 40 -1.28 -0.14 -11.26
C GLN A 40 0.10 0.44 -10.91
N MET A 41 0.16 1.69 -10.47
CA MET A 41 1.44 2.33 -10.14
C MET A 41 2.07 1.72 -8.88
N PRO A 42 1.34 1.57 -7.76
CA PRO A 42 1.90 0.96 -6.55
C PRO A 42 2.41 -0.47 -6.77
N THR A 43 1.72 -1.27 -7.59
CA THR A 43 2.13 -2.67 -7.85
C THR A 43 3.44 -2.78 -8.62
N LYS A 44 3.78 -1.78 -9.44
CA LYS A 44 5.08 -1.72 -10.14
C LYS A 44 6.18 -1.14 -9.26
N LEU A 45 5.85 -0.16 -8.43
CA LEU A 45 6.84 0.61 -7.66
C LEU A 45 7.23 -0.07 -6.35
N VAL A 46 6.35 -0.89 -5.77
CA VAL A 46 6.58 -1.55 -4.47
C VAL A 46 7.84 -2.41 -4.48
N GLN A 47 8.10 -3.14 -5.57
CA GLN A 47 9.28 -4.00 -5.67
C GLN A 47 10.55 -3.18 -5.53
N HIS A 48 10.67 -2.09 -6.31
CA HIS A 48 11.82 -1.20 -6.23
C HIS A 48 11.99 -0.59 -4.83
N LEU A 49 10.90 -0.08 -4.22
CA LEU A 49 10.96 0.50 -2.88
C LEU A 49 11.40 -0.51 -1.81
N TYR A 50 10.89 -1.74 -1.87
CA TYR A 50 11.29 -2.78 -0.92
C TYR A 50 12.74 -3.20 -1.11
N THR A 51 13.22 -3.30 -2.35
CA THR A 51 14.64 -3.54 -2.63
C THR A 51 15.52 -2.43 -2.06
N GLN A 52 15.15 -1.16 -2.25
CA GLN A 52 15.90 -0.05 -1.67
C GLN A 52 15.90 -0.11 -0.13
N ARG A 53 14.75 -0.40 0.47
CA ARG A 53 14.63 -0.53 1.94
C ARG A 53 15.49 -1.68 2.48
N LEU A 54 15.47 -2.84 1.83
CA LEU A 54 16.31 -3.98 2.21
C LEU A 54 17.80 -3.64 2.10
N LYS A 55 18.20 -2.91 1.05
CA LYS A 55 19.59 -2.42 0.91
C LYS A 55 19.98 -1.52 2.07
N THR A 56 19.14 -0.53 2.39
CA THR A 56 19.38 0.36 3.52
C THR A 56 19.49 -0.40 4.85
N TRP A 57 18.65 -1.41 5.09
CA TRP A 57 18.77 -2.21 6.31
C TRP A 57 20.03 -3.07 6.34
N GLY A 58 20.42 -3.66 5.21
CA GLY A 58 21.68 -4.40 5.09
C GLY A 58 22.91 -3.53 5.34
N GLU A 59 22.91 -2.28 4.86
CA GLU A 59 23.98 -1.30 5.14
C GLU A 59 24.15 -1.00 6.64
N TRP A 60 23.11 -1.22 7.44
CA TRP A 60 23.09 -0.98 8.89
C TRP A 60 22.97 -2.28 9.71
N GLU A 61 23.20 -3.44 9.09
CA GLU A 61 23.09 -4.75 9.76
C GLU A 61 24.04 -4.84 10.96
N GLN A 62 25.28 -4.37 10.81
CA GLN A 62 26.27 -4.35 11.89
C GLN A 62 25.75 -3.63 13.14
N VAL A 63 25.10 -2.48 12.99
CA VAL A 63 24.54 -1.73 14.13
C VAL A 63 23.46 -2.54 14.86
N SER A 64 22.67 -3.31 14.10
CA SER A 64 21.66 -4.20 14.69
C SER A 64 22.30 -5.37 15.44
N VAL A 65 23.36 -5.97 14.89
CA VAL A 65 24.13 -7.05 15.53
C VAL A 65 24.85 -6.56 16.78
N GLU A 66 25.47 -5.39 16.75
CA GLU A 66 26.13 -4.77 17.91
C GLU A 66 25.14 -4.55 19.07
N ALA A 67 23.89 -4.18 18.77
CA ALA A 67 22.86 -3.97 19.77
C ALA A 67 22.43 -5.25 20.49
N GLU A 68 22.63 -6.44 19.92
CA GLU A 68 22.36 -7.72 20.58
C GLU A 68 23.38 -8.05 21.69
N GLY A 69 24.47 -7.28 21.82
CA GLY A 69 25.49 -7.46 22.86
C GLY A 69 26.47 -8.60 22.59
N THR A 70 26.40 -9.25 21.41
CA THR A 70 27.41 -10.19 20.93
C THR A 70 28.60 -9.45 20.34
N SER A 71 29.41 -8.84 21.20
CA SER A 71 30.77 -8.47 20.81
C SER A 71 31.57 -9.77 20.59
N PRO A 72 32.18 -9.99 19.40
CA PRO A 72 33.17 -11.04 19.27
C PRO A 72 34.35 -10.67 20.16
N SER A 73 34.64 -11.55 21.12
CA SER A 73 35.90 -11.57 21.86
C SER A 73 37.07 -11.85 20.94
#